data_AF-A0A8X6KWD2-F1
#
_entry.id   AF-A0A8X6KWD2-F1
#
_cell.length_a   1.000
_cell.length_b   1.000
_cell.length_c   1.000
_cell.angle_alpha   90.00
_cell.angle_beta   90.00
_cell.angle_gamma   90.00
#
_symmetry.space_group_name_H-M   'P 1'
#
loop_
_entity.id
_entity.type
_entity.pdbx_description
1 polymer ?
#
loop_
_entity_poly.entity_id
_entity_poly.type
_entity_poly.pdbx_seq_one_letter_code
_entity_poly.pdbx_strand_id
1 'polypeptide(L)' 'MDLQREIFGECLILKNSDFPWTPRLPDLTTPDFFLWGYLKDKVYVNKPETRRQMKENIRDEILSLQPEILCGVMENAY' A
#
# COMPACT_ATOMS: atom_id res chain seq x y z
N MET A 1 -2.52 -21.38 -18.90
CA MET A 1 -2.97 -20.20 -18.12
C MET A 1 -2.44 -20.34 -16.70
N ASP A 2 -1.14 -20.63 -16.54
CA ASP A 2 -0.66 -21.26 -15.29
C ASP A 2 0.56 -20.56 -14.70
N LEU A 3 1.23 -19.66 -15.44
CA LEU A 3 2.39 -18.91 -14.94
C LEU A 3 2.04 -17.65 -14.14
N GLN A 4 0.79 -17.18 -14.21
CA GLN A 4 0.39 -15.91 -13.57
C GLN A 4 -0.11 -16.08 -12.13
N ARG A 5 -0.57 -17.28 -11.75
CA ARG A 5 -1.05 -17.56 -10.39
C ARG A 5 0.08 -17.76 -9.39
N GLU A 6 1.22 -18.25 -9.85
CA GLU A 6 2.39 -18.53 -9.02
C GLU A 6 3.08 -17.26 -8.51
N ILE A 7 2.99 -16.16 -9.27
CA ILE A 7 3.70 -14.91 -8.95
C ILE A 7 2.87 -13.98 -8.05
N PHE A 8 1.52 -14.05 -8.10
CA PHE A 8 0.67 -13.02 -7.49
C PHE A 8 -0.36 -13.49 -6.47
N GLY A 9 -0.53 -14.80 -6.22
CA GLY A 9 -1.55 -15.27 -5.28
C GLY A 9 -2.95 -14.68 -5.54
N GLU A 10 -3.84 -14.68 -4.56
CA GLU A 10 -5.23 -14.19 -4.69
C GLU A 10 -5.37 -12.68 -4.94
N CYS A 11 -4.26 -11.95 -5.12
CA CYS A 11 -4.27 -10.51 -5.31
C CYS A 11 -4.33 -10.12 -6.80
N LEU A 12 -5.34 -10.61 -7.52
CA LEU A 12 -5.58 -10.26 -8.92
C LEU A 12 -6.83 -9.37 -9.05
N ILE A 13 -6.62 -8.07 -9.28
CA ILE A 13 -7.68 -7.12 -9.62
C ILE A 13 -8.09 -7.35 -11.07
N LEU A 14 -8.95 -8.34 -11.30
CA LEU A 14 -9.60 -8.55 -12.58
C LEU A 14 -11.03 -7.99 -12.52
N LYS A 15 -11.34 -7.03 -13.38
CA LYS A 15 -12.63 -6.31 -13.43
C LYS A 15 -13.87 -7.20 -13.68
N ASN A 16 -13.68 -8.52 -13.88
CA ASN A 16 -14.71 -9.53 -14.13
C ASN A 16 -14.48 -10.83 -13.32
N SER A 17 -13.88 -10.80 -12.13
CA SER A 17 -13.85 -11.98 -11.25
C SER A 17 -15.16 -12.11 -10.47
N ASP A 18 -15.65 -13.34 -10.31
CA ASP A 18 -16.86 -13.80 -9.59
C ASP A 18 -16.91 -13.47 -8.07
N PHE A 19 -16.20 -12.43 -7.62
CA PHE A 19 -16.23 -11.99 -6.23
C PHE A 19 -17.26 -10.88 -6.08
N PRO A 20 -18.40 -11.11 -5.39
CA PRO A 20 -19.42 -10.09 -5.20
C PRO A 20 -18.90 -9.05 -4.19
N TRP A 21 -18.24 -8.01 -4.70
CA TRP A 21 -17.83 -6.88 -3.87
C TRP A 21 -19.06 -6.20 -3.26
N THR A 22 -19.13 -6.12 -1.93
CA THR A 22 -20.13 -5.30 -1.24
C THR A 22 -19.83 -3.80 -1.46
N PRO A 23 -20.83 -2.96 -1.79
CA PRO A 23 -20.64 -1.59 -2.27
C PRO A 23 -20.09 -0.57 -1.25
N ARG A 24 -19.54 -0.99 -0.10
CA ARG A 24 -19.10 -0.10 0.99
C ARG A 24 -17.92 -0.61 1.85
N LEU A 25 -16.99 -1.37 1.30
CA LEU A 25 -15.65 -1.38 1.90
C LEU A 25 -14.69 -0.75 0.89
N PRO A 26 -14.05 0.39 1.23
CA PRO A 26 -12.82 0.73 0.55
C PRO A 26 -11.83 -0.34 0.98
N ASP A 27 -11.38 -1.18 0.05
CA ASP A 27 -10.19 -2.03 0.19
C ASP A 27 -8.95 -1.16 0.46
N LEU A 28 -8.88 -0.53 1.63
CA LEU A 28 -7.59 -0.27 2.26
C LEU A 28 -7.34 -1.52 3.08
N THR A 29 -6.46 -2.39 2.58
CA THR A 29 -5.91 -3.46 3.39
C THR A 29 -5.24 -2.84 4.63
N THR A 30 -5.13 -3.55 5.76
CA THR A 30 -4.45 -3.06 6.96
C THR A 30 -3.05 -2.44 6.67
N PRO A 31 -2.24 -2.99 5.74
CA PRO A 31 -1.04 -2.33 5.24
C PRO A 31 -1.24 -0.95 4.63
N ASP A 32 -2.31 -0.75 3.85
CA ASP A 32 -2.60 0.54 3.21
C ASP A 32 -2.96 1.61 4.24
N PHE A 33 -3.72 1.26 5.28
CA PHE A 33 -4.02 2.18 6.40
C PHE A 33 -2.76 2.58 7.16
N PHE A 34 -1.91 1.60 7.48
CA PHE A 34 -0.65 1.85 8.16
C PHE A 34 0.28 2.72 7.31
N LEU A 35 0.52 2.32 6.06
CA LEU A 35 1.44 2.99 5.15
C LEU A 35 0.99 4.43 4.88
N TRP A 36 -0.31 4.64 4.67
CA TRP A 36 -0.84 5.99 4.45
C TRP A 36 -0.69 6.88 5.68
N GLY A 37 -0.98 6.37 6.88
CA GLY A 37 -0.78 7.09 8.13
C GLY A 37 0.69 7.44 8.37
N TYR A 38 1.59 6.47 8.15
CA TYR A 38 3.03 6.62 8.29
C TYR A 38 3.59 7.68 7.32
N LEU A 39 3.29 7.55 6.02
CA LEU A 39 3.77 8.48 5.00
C LEU A 39 3.27 9.89 5.25
N LYS A 40 2.02 10.06 5.71
CA LYS A 40 1.48 11.38 6.00
C LYS A 40 2.22 12.07 7.15
N ASP A 41 2.62 11.33 8.17
CA ASP A 41 3.43 11.89 9.25
C ASP A 41 4.81 12.32 8.72
N LYS A 42 5.50 11.42 8.01
CA LYS A 42 6.88 11.64 7.55
C LYS A 42 7.04 12.65 6.44
N VAL A 43 6.21 12.60 5.41
CA VAL A 43 6.31 13.47 4.23
C VAL A 43 6.04 14.93 4.58
N TYR A 44 5.17 15.19 5.57
CA TYR A 44 4.77 16.53 5.97
C TYR A 44 5.65 17.16 7.08
N VAL A 45 6.52 16.40 7.75
CA VAL A 45 7.49 16.95 8.74
C VAL A 45 8.29 18.10 8.14
N ASN A 46 8.76 17.94 6.90
CA ASN A 46 9.57 18.92 6.21
C ASN A 46 8.77 20.06 5.55
N LYS A 47 7.43 20.10 5.73
CA LYS A 47 6.51 21.09 5.15
C LYS A 47 6.83 21.39 3.67
N PRO A 48 6.75 20.39 2.77
CA PRO A 48 7.08 20.61 1.37
C PRO A 48 6.16 21.67 0.76
N GLU A 49 6.75 22.74 0.22
CA GLU A 49 6.01 23.84 -0.41
C GLU A 49 5.62 23.52 -1.85
N THR A 50 6.30 22.54 -2.46
CA THR A 50 6.09 22.17 -3.85
C THR A 50 5.71 20.71 -4.02
N ARG A 51 4.92 20.44 -5.07
CA ARG A 51 4.55 19.06 -5.47
C ARG A 51 5.76 18.18 -5.77
N ARG A 52 6.89 18.77 -6.19
CA ARG A 52 8.13 18.03 -6.49
C ARG A 52 8.78 17.52 -5.19
N GLN A 53 8.98 18.40 -4.22
CA GLN A 53 9.51 18.03 -2.91
C GLN A 53 8.64 16.97 -2.23
N MET A 54 7.32 17.10 -2.35
CA MET A 54 6.41 16.08 -1.81
C MET A 54 6.62 14.70 -2.46
N LYS A 55 6.81 14.64 -3.79
CA LYS A 55 7.10 13.39 -4.51
C LYS A 55 8.48 12.82 -4.15
N GLU A 56 9.48 13.67 -3.94
CA GLU A 56 10.82 13.27 -3.51
C GLU A 56 10.77 12.70 -2.10
N ASN A 57 10.16 13.40 -1.14
CA ASN A 57 9.98 12.91 0.22
C ASN A 57 9.23 11.57 0.27
N ILE A 58 8.17 11.38 -0.54
CA ILE A 58 7.47 10.10 -0.62
C ILE A 58 8.40 8.99 -1.11
N ARG A 59 9.22 9.25 -2.14
CA ARG A 59 10.16 8.25 -2.65
C ARG A 59 11.24 7.91 -1.64
N ASP A 60 11.84 8.92 -1.02
CA ASP A 60 12.90 8.74 -0.05
C ASP A 60 12.40 7.94 1.17
N GLU A 61 11.18 8.25 1.63
CA GLU A 61 10.56 7.54 2.74
C GLU A 61 10.20 6.09 2.38
N ILE A 62 9.67 5.85 1.17
CA ILE A 62 9.40 4.48 0.69
C ILE A 62 10.68 3.67 0.52
N LEU A 63 11.77 4.29 0.07
CA LEU A 63 13.08 3.62 -0.04
C LEU A 63 13.71 3.37 1.32
N SER A 64 13.42 4.21 2.31
CA SER A 64 13.84 4.01 3.71
C SER A 64 12.98 2.98 4.43
N LEU A 65 11.76 2.73 3.98
CA LEU A 65 10.87 1.74 4.56
C LEU A 65 11.38 0.33 4.26
N GLN A 66 11.64 -0.40 5.33
CA GLN A 66 12.04 -1.79 5.28
C GLN A 66 10.82 -2.69 4.96
N PRO A 67 10.90 -3.59 3.96
CA PRO A 67 9.79 -4.47 3.60
C PRO A 67 9.34 -5.37 4.76
N GLU A 68 10.23 -5.64 5.73
CA GLU A 68 9.95 -6.39 6.95
C GLU A 68 8.86 -5.71 7.80
N ILE A 69 8.78 -4.38 7.78
CA ILE A 69 7.76 -3.60 8.51
C ILE A 69 6.38 -3.86 7.89
N LEU A 70 6.29 -3.90 6.57
CA LEU A 70 5.05 -4.18 5.85
C LEU A 70 4.60 -5.64 6.07
N CYS A 71 5.53 -6.61 6.04
CA CYS A 71 5.24 -7.99 6.40
C CYS A 71 4.70 -8.11 7.84
N GLY A 72 5.32 -7.45 8.81
CA GLY A 72 4.82 -7.46 10.19
C GLY A 72 3.42 -6.87 10.33
N VAL A 73 3.11 -5.79 9.60
CA VAL A 73 1.76 -5.21 9.58
C VAL A 73 0.75 -6.16 8.94
N MET A 74 1.14 -6.90 7.91
CA MET A 74 0.31 -7.94 7.31
C MET A 74 0.07 -9.11 8.29
N GLU A 75 1.10 -9.57 9.00
CA GLU A 75 0.97 -10.66 9.98
C GLU A 75 0.10 -10.29 11.18
N ASN A 76 0.12 -9.02 11.61
CA ASN A 76 -0.75 -8.54 12.70
C ASN A 76 -2.19 -8.25 12.25
N ALA A 77 -2.46 -8.26 10.95
CA ALA A 77 -3.77 -7.97 10.39
C ALA A 77 -4.69 -9.21 10.30
N TYR A 78 -4.13 -10.42 10.43
CA TYR A 78 -4.82 -11.70 10.28
C TYR A 78 -4.74 -12.56 11.54
#